data_AF-A0A2T2YEH8-F1
#
_entry.id   AF-A0A2T2YEH8-F1
#
_cell.length_a   1.000
_cell.length_b   1.000
_cell.length_c   1.000
_cell.angle_alpha   90.00
_cell.angle_beta   90.00
_cell.angle_gamma   90.00
#
_symmetry.space_group_name_H-M   'P 1'
#
loop_
_entity.id
_entity.type
_entity.pdbx_description
1 polymer ?
#
loop_
_entity_poly.entity_id
_entity_poly.type
_entity_poly.pdbx_seq_one_letter_code
_entity_poly.pdbx_strand_id
1 'polypeptide(L)' 'MNYPNLAKALNITLSELESLDFYNQEIFDEGGIVVKNKYTFNKNSPKEILSKIKGLDENNSITLNV' A
#
# COMPACT_ATOMS: atom_id res chain seq x y z
N MET A 1 -2.86 10.99 -8.68
CA MET A 1 -3.17 10.93 -7.22
C MET A 1 -1.84 10.86 -6.49
N ASN A 2 -1.56 11.84 -5.63
CA ASN A 2 -0.33 11.87 -4.83
C ASN A 2 -0.65 11.21 -3.48
N TYR A 3 0.09 10.16 -3.11
CA TYR A 3 -0.09 9.45 -1.83
C TYR A 3 1.10 9.71 -0.88
N PRO A 4 1.42 10.97 -0.52
CA PRO A 4 2.58 11.26 0.31
C PRO A 4 2.51 10.59 1.68
N ASN A 5 1.30 10.38 2.20
CA ASN A 5 1.08 9.67 3.46
C ASN A 5 1.32 8.15 3.34
N LEU A 6 1.13 7.56 2.16
CA LEU A 6 1.37 6.14 1.92
C LEU A 6 2.87 5.84 1.92
N ALA A 7 3.68 6.64 1.21
CA ALA A 7 5.14 6.45 1.19
C ALA A 7 5.71 6.48 2.61
N LYS A 8 5.24 7.43 3.43
CA LYS A 8 5.60 7.53 4.84
C LYS A 8 5.14 6.30 5.65
N ALA A 9 3.91 5.84 5.47
CA ALA A 9 3.38 4.66 6.18
C ALA A 9 4.14 3.38 5.81
N LEU A 10 4.58 3.25 4.56
CA LEU A 10 5.35 2.12 4.05
C LEU A 10 6.86 2.23 4.32
N ASN A 11 7.31 3.35 4.90
CA ASN A 11 8.72 3.65 5.15
C ASN A 11 9.60 3.58 3.88
N ILE A 12 9.09 4.13 2.78
CA ILE A 12 9.80 4.29 1.50
C ILE A 12 9.70 5.75 1.05
N THR A 13 10.54 6.13 0.10
CA THR A 13 10.48 7.45 -0.53
C THR A 13 9.31 7.58 -1.50
N LEU A 14 8.90 8.81 -1.82
CA LEU A 14 7.84 9.04 -2.81
C LEU A 14 8.23 8.48 -4.19
N SER A 15 9.48 8.66 -4.63
CA SER A 15 9.97 8.15 -5.91
C SER A 15 9.99 6.62 -5.98
N GLU A 16 10.27 5.95 -4.85
CA GLU A 16 10.13 4.50 -4.76
C GLU A 16 8.67 4.08 -4.87
N LEU A 17 7.75 4.77 -4.20
CA LEU A 17 6.32 4.50 -4.31
C LEU A 17 5.80 4.72 -5.74
N GLU A 18 6.28 5.74 -6.45
CA GLU A 18 5.95 6.02 -7.86
C GLU A 18 6.46 4.93 -8.82
N SER A 19 7.47 4.17 -8.40
CA SER A 19 8.02 3.04 -9.15
C SER A 19 7.27 1.73 -8.88
N LEU A 20 6.35 1.72 -7.92
CA LEU A 20 5.51 0.56 -7.61
C LEU A 20 4.20 0.63 -8.37
N ASP A 21 3.80 -0.50 -8.95
CA ASP A 21 2.44 -0.67 -9.47
C ASP A 21 1.59 -1.32 -8.38
N PHE A 22 0.50 -0.65 -7.99
CA PHE A 22 -0.39 -1.13 -6.94
C PHE A 22 -1.82 -0.64 -7.16
N TYR A 23 -2.77 -1.39 -6.60
CA TYR A 23 -4.15 -0.95 -6.48
C TYR A 23 -4.55 -0.81 -5.02
N ASN A 24 -5.51 0.07 -4.77
CA ASN A 24 -6.09 0.31 -3.47
C ASN A 24 -7.53 -0.23 -3.46
N GLN A 25 -7.89 -0.87 -2.35
CA GLN A 25 -9.24 -1.32 -2.04
C GLN A 25 -9.65 -0.72 -0.70
N GLU A 26 -10.72 0.06 -0.72
CA GLU A 26 -11.36 0.60 0.46
C GLU A 26 -12.18 -0.50 1.17
N ILE A 27 -12.04 -0.58 2.49
CA ILE A 27 -12.79 -1.50 3.34
C ILE A 27 -13.69 -0.64 4.23
N PHE A 28 -14.99 -0.89 4.10
CA PHE A 28 -16.04 -0.15 4.79
C PHE A 28 -16.51 -0.91 6.04
N ASP A 29 -16.93 -0.17 7.07
CA ASP A 29 -17.68 -0.72 8.20
C ASP A 29 -19.16 -0.94 7.85
N GLU A 30 -19.94 -1.43 8.82
CA GLU A 30 -21.38 -1.66 8.67
C GLU A 30 -22.17 -0.37 8.39
N GLY A 31 -21.61 0.80 8.70
CA GLY A 31 -22.17 2.11 8.43
C GLY A 31 -21.80 2.69 7.06
N GLY A 32 -20.99 1.99 6.26
CA GLY A 32 -20.50 2.46 4.96
C GLY A 32 -19.36 3.49 5.08
N ILE A 33 -18.67 3.54 6.22
CA ILE A 33 -17.51 4.42 6.43
C ILE A 33 -16.24 3.65 6.10
N VAL A 34 -15.32 4.24 5.32
CA VAL A 34 -14.01 3.63 5.06
C VAL A 34 -13.21 3.60 6.36
N VAL A 35 -12.93 2.41 6.86
CA VAL A 35 -12.14 2.20 8.08
C VAL A 35 -10.72 1.73 7.80
N LYS A 36 -10.51 1.08 6.65
CA LYS A 36 -9.20 0.57 6.23
C LYS A 36 -9.00 0.68 4.73
N ASN A 37 -7.75 0.76 4.35
CA ASN A 37 -7.28 0.70 2.97
C ASN A 37 -6.35 -0.49 2.79
N LYS A 38 -6.71 -1.41 1.91
CA LYS A 38 -5.83 -2.48 1.48
C LYS A 38 -5.10 -2.05 0.21
N TYR A 39 -3.78 -2.08 0.24
CA TYR A 39 -2.92 -1.83 -0.90
C TYR A 39 -2.29 -3.13 -1.33
N THR A 40 -2.46 -3.50 -2.60
CA THR A 40 -1.87 -4.71 -3.17
C THR A 40 -0.88 -4.33 -4.25
N PHE A 41 0.39 -4.70 -4.05
CA PHE A 41 1.47 -4.39 -4.97
C PHE A 41 1.61 -5.50 -6.02
N ASN A 42 1.77 -5.11 -7.28
CA ASN A 42 1.98 -6.03 -8.39
C ASN A 42 3.28 -6.82 -8.20
N LYS A 43 3.28 -8.10 -8.56
CA LYS A 43 4.47 -8.97 -8.54
C LYS A 43 5.61 -8.49 -9.45
N ASN A 44 5.29 -7.65 -10.43
CA ASN A 44 6.27 -7.01 -11.32
C ASN A 44 6.97 -5.79 -10.68
N SER A 45 6.49 -5.32 -9.52
CA SER A 45 7.11 -4.20 -8.82
C SER A 45 8.55 -4.53 -8.37
N PRO A 46 9.46 -3.54 -8.30
CA PRO A 46 10.85 -3.76 -7.90
C PRO A 46 10.95 -4.46 -6.54
N LYS A 47 11.50 -5.68 -6.53
CA LYS A 47 11.63 -6.52 -5.32
C LYS A 47 12.45 -5.84 -4.21
N GLU A 48 13.42 -5.01 -4.58
CA GLU A 48 14.24 -4.23 -3.64
C GLU A 48 13.44 -3.17 -2.89
N ILE A 49 12.36 -2.65 -3.48
CA ILE A 49 11.46 -1.70 -2.82
C ILE A 49 10.45 -2.48 -1.98
N LEU A 50 9.85 -3.55 -2.53
CA LEU A 50 8.92 -4.40 -1.81
C LEU A 50 9.53 -4.98 -0.53
N SER A 51 10.81 -5.35 -0.55
CA SER A 51 11.51 -5.88 0.63
C SER A 51 11.72 -4.85 1.75
N LYS A 52 11.64 -3.54 1.46
CA LYS A 52 11.67 -2.46 2.46
C LYS A 52 10.33 -2.30 3.17
N ILE A 53 9.23 -2.64 2.50
CA ILE A 53 7.88 -2.52 3.04
C ILE A 53 7.66 -3.63 4.06
N LYS A 54 7.46 -3.26 5.33
CA LYS A 54 7.17 -4.21 6.40
C LYS A 54 5.68 -4.51 6.47
N GLY A 55 5.32 -5.77 6.68
CA GLY A 55 3.92 -6.20 6.88
C GLY A 55 3.17 -6.56 5.60
N LEU A 56 3.89 -6.78 4.49
CA LEU A 56 3.30 -7.42 3.30
C LEU A 56 2.91 -8.87 3.60
N ASP A 57 1.74 -9.28 3.14
CA ASP A 57 1.29 -10.67 3.13
C ASP A 57 1.86 -11.46 1.93
N GLU A 58 1.49 -12.74 1.81
CA GLU A 58 1.90 -13.63 0.71
C GLU A 58 1.47 -13.14 -0.70
N ASN A 59 0.52 -12.21 -0.77
CA ASN A 59 0.01 -11.62 -1.99
C ASN A 59 0.61 -10.24 -2.26
N ASN A 60 1.69 -9.85 -1.57
CA ASN A 60 2.25 -8.50 -1.57
C ASN A 60 1.18 -7.45 -1.24
N SER A 61 0.32 -7.72 -0.26
CA SER A 61 -0.70 -6.78 0.19
C SER A 61 -0.42 -6.30 1.61
N ILE A 62 -0.81 -5.06 1.91
CA ILE A 62 -0.81 -4.49 3.25
C ILE A 62 -2.13 -3.77 3.51
N THR A 63 -2.64 -3.88 4.73
CA THR A 63 -3.85 -3.17 5.16
C THR A 63 -3.47 -2.09 6.16
N LEU A 64 -3.84 -0.85 5.87
CA LEU A 64 -3.61 0.31 6.73
C LEU A 64 -4.96 0.84 7.23
N ASN A 65 -5.02 1.26 8.49
CA ASN A 65 -6.20 1.96 9.00
C ASN A 65 -6.23 3.39 8.43
N VAL A 66 -7.43 3.92 8.20
CA VAL A 66 -7.66 5.31 7.77
C VAL A 66 -7.65 6.25 8.97
#